data_AF-A0A3D6E023-F1
#
_entry.id   AF-A0A3D6E023-F1
#
_cell.length_a   1.000
_cell.length_b   1.000
_cell.length_c   1.000
_cell.angle_alpha   90.00
_cell.angle_beta   90.00
_cell.angle_gamma   90.00
#
_symmetry.space_group_name_H-M   'P 1'
#
loop_
_entity.id
_entity.type
_entity.pdbx_description
1 polymer ?
#
loop_
_entity_poly.entity_id
_entity_poly.type
_entity_poly.pdbx_seq_one_letter_code
_entity_poly.pdbx_strand_id
1 'polypeptide(L)'
;LHARERPGRQPCHHPAAALHDADVCRIPREVVLQLDKTSPSVHQALQQRWQRSVDQADHFIVALSTGPAEARMARLLITLGCDGTLSETLLPSREDMGALLGITTETASRIMAEFRRRGLIHIEKGGCLDYDHNGLTLLAQG
;
A
#
# COMPACT_ATOMS: atom_id res chain seq x y z
N LEU A 1 -9.27 5.89 23.48
CA LEU A 1 -9.05 4.48 23.90
C LEU A 1 -7.74 4.40 24.70
N HIS A 2 -7.80 4.26 26.02
CA HIS A 2 -6.61 4.02 26.85
C HIS A 2 -6.23 2.53 26.76
N ALA A 3 -5.27 2.21 25.88
CA ALA A 3 -4.68 0.88 25.86
C ALA A 3 -3.74 0.76 27.07
N ARG A 4 -4.16 -0.01 28.08
CA ARG A 4 -3.27 -0.47 29.16
C ARG A 4 -2.11 -1.25 28.53
N GLU A 5 -0.90 -0.73 28.66
CA GLU A 5 0.32 -1.43 28.27
C GLU A 5 0.45 -2.71 29.12
N ARG A 6 0.56 -3.86 28.46
CA ARG A 6 0.86 -5.14 29.09
C ARG A 6 2.37 -5.36 29.08
N PRO A 7 2.99 -5.75 30.20
CA PRO A 7 4.43 -6.02 30.25
C PRO A 7 4.77 -7.23 29.36
N GLY A 8 5.80 -7.09 28.52
CA GLY A 8 6.27 -8.14 27.60
C GLY A 8 6.03 -7.89 26.11
N ARG A 9 5.44 -6.76 25.73
CA ARG A 9 5.27 -6.38 24.33
C ARG A 9 6.56 -5.74 23.81
N GLN A 10 7.26 -6.39 22.89
CA GLN A 10 8.30 -5.73 22.11
C GLN A 10 7.64 -4.53 21.41
N PRO A 11 8.17 -3.29 21.54
CA PRO A 11 7.57 -2.14 20.90
C PRO A 11 7.57 -2.34 19.38
N CYS A 12 6.43 -2.10 18.74
CA CYS A 12 6.36 -2.04 17.29
C CYS A 12 7.26 -0.89 16.82
N HIS A 13 8.23 -1.18 15.95
CA HIS A 13 9.16 -0.18 15.43
C HIS A 13 8.48 0.90 14.58
N HIS A 14 7.28 0.62 14.08
CA HIS A 14 6.53 1.51 13.21
C HIS A 14 5.14 1.75 13.79
N PRO A 15 4.71 3.02 13.97
CA PRO A 15 3.34 3.31 14.32
C PRO A 15 2.43 2.92 13.16
N ALA A 16 1.24 2.41 13.49
CA ALA A 16 0.21 2.09 12.53
C ALA A 16 -1.08 2.83 12.93
N ALA A 17 -1.70 3.50 11.96
CA ALA A 17 -2.98 4.16 12.12
C ALA A 17 -3.90 3.72 10.97
N ALA A 18 -5.19 3.58 11.26
CA ALA A 18 -6.17 3.30 10.24
C ALA A 18 -6.47 4.59 9.45
N LEU A 19 -6.44 4.51 8.12
CA LEU A 19 -6.81 5.62 7.23
C LEU A 19 -8.34 5.75 7.07
N HIS A 20 -9.07 4.66 7.34
CA HIS A 20 -10.51 4.54 7.27
C HIS A 20 -11.01 3.47 8.25
N ASP A 21 -12.32 3.27 8.33
CA ASP A 21 -12.92 2.18 9.11
C ASP A 21 -12.40 0.83 8.62
N ALA A 22 -11.86 0.04 9.55
CA ALA A 22 -11.17 -1.20 9.22
C ALA A 22 -11.44 -2.28 10.27
N ASP A 23 -11.70 -3.49 9.79
CA ASP A 23 -11.76 -4.68 10.63
C ASP A 23 -10.36 -5.25 10.82
N VAL A 24 -9.97 -5.42 12.09
CA VAL A 24 -8.63 -5.90 12.45
C VAL A 24 -8.73 -7.26 13.13
N CYS A 25 -8.14 -8.28 12.51
CA CYS A 25 -7.96 -9.59 13.12
C CYS A 25 -6.61 -9.64 13.87
N ARG A 26 -6.66 -9.72 15.20
CA ARG A 26 -5.45 -9.82 16.03
C ARG A 26 -5.10 -11.29 16.29
N ILE A 27 -3.97 -11.73 15.74
CA ILE A 27 -3.41 -13.07 16.00
C ILE A 27 -2.32 -12.95 17.08
N PRO A 28 -2.51 -13.53 18.28
CA PRO A 28 -1.45 -13.54 19.30
C PRO A 28 -0.24 -14.37 18.89
N ARG A 29 0.96 -13.97 19.32
CA ARG A 29 2.22 -14.69 19.01
C ARG A 29 2.19 -16.13 19.51
N GLU A 30 1.57 -16.36 20.66
CA GLU A 30 1.47 -17.69 21.27
C GLU A 30 0.69 -18.65 20.37
N VAL A 31 -0.36 -18.16 19.70
CA VAL A 31 -1.14 -18.96 18.74
C VAL A 31 -0.27 -19.36 17.56
N VAL A 32 0.52 -18.44 17.01
CA VAL A 32 1.45 -18.73 15.91
C VAL A 32 2.44 -19.84 16.28
N LEU A 33 3.03 -19.76 17.48
CA LEU A 33 4.00 -20.76 17.96
C LEU A 33 3.34 -22.12 18.24
N GLN A 34 2.08 -22.14 18.67
CA GLN A 34 1.34 -23.38 18.87
C GLN A 34 0.93 -24.04 17.54
N LEU A 35 0.69 -23.25 16.49
CA LEU A 35 0.34 -23.77 15.16
C LEU A 35 1.44 -24.66 14.58
N ASP A 36 2.71 -24.40 14.88
CA ASP A 36 3.83 -25.25 14.47
C ASP A 36 3.66 -26.71 14.95
N LYS A 37 3.13 -26.90 16.16
CA LYS A 37 2.93 -28.22 16.77
C LYS A 37 1.57 -28.84 16.46
N THR A 38 0.53 -28.00 16.35
CA THR A 38 -0.87 -28.45 16.26
C THR A 38 -1.36 -28.56 14.83
N SER A 39 -0.82 -27.77 13.90
CA SER A 39 -1.22 -27.73 12.49
C SER A 39 -0.09 -27.19 11.61
N PRO A 40 0.94 -28.01 11.32
CA PRO A 40 2.12 -27.59 10.55
C PRO A 40 1.78 -26.99 9.17
N SER A 41 0.73 -27.49 8.51
CA SER A 41 0.27 -26.95 7.21
C SER A 41 -0.22 -25.50 7.31
N VAL A 42 -0.93 -25.16 8.39
CA VAL A 42 -1.40 -23.78 8.64
C VAL A 42 -0.22 -22.89 9.00
N HIS A 43 0.72 -23.39 9.80
CA HIS A 43 1.94 -22.67 10.14
C HIS A 43 2.77 -22.33 8.88
N GLN A 44 2.96 -23.30 7.99
CA GLN A 44 3.66 -23.11 6.72
C GLN A 44 2.94 -22.11 5.81
N ALA A 45 1.61 -22.19 5.69
CA ALA A 45 0.82 -21.24 4.91
C ALA A 45 0.96 -19.80 5.44
N LEU A 46 0.99 -19.63 6.77
CA LEU A 46 1.20 -18.34 7.41
C LEU A 46 2.61 -17.79 7.13
N GLN A 47 3.64 -18.63 7.25
CA GLN A 47 5.02 -18.26 6.91
C GLN A 47 5.15 -17.84 5.44
N GLN A 48 4.56 -18.59 4.51
CA GLN A 48 4.54 -18.25 3.09
C GLN A 48 3.80 -16.93 2.80
N ARG A 49 2.72 -16.64 3.54
CA ARG A 49 2.02 -15.35 3.43
C ARG A 49 2.89 -14.19 3.90
N TRP A 50 3.63 -14.36 4.99
CA TRP A 50 4.57 -13.35 5.46
C TRP A 50 5.75 -13.15 4.52
N GLN A 51 6.35 -14.23 4.01
CA GLN A 51 7.42 -14.12 3.02
C GLN A 51 6.97 -13.33 1.80
N ARG A 52 5.79 -13.65 1.24
CA ARG A 52 5.20 -12.87 0.14
C ARG A 52 4.99 -11.39 0.48
N SER A 53 4.67 -11.08 1.74
CA SER A 53 4.49 -9.69 2.18
C SER A 53 5.82 -8.93 2.24
N VAL A 54 6.90 -9.61 2.63
CA VAL A 54 8.26 -9.06 2.61
C VAL A 54 8.73 -8.88 1.17
N ASP A 55 8.59 -9.89 0.31
CA ASP A 55 8.96 -9.82 -1.10
C ASP A 55 8.22 -8.68 -1.82
N GLN A 56 6.94 -8.50 -1.50
CA GLN A 56 6.13 -7.41 -2.05
C GLN A 56 6.63 -6.03 -1.60
N ALA A 57 7.04 -5.90 -0.35
CA ALA A 57 7.60 -4.65 0.18
C ALA A 57 8.93 -4.31 -0.50
N ASP A 58 9.82 -5.30 -0.69
CA ASP A 58 11.08 -5.13 -1.42
C ASP A 58 10.84 -4.68 -2.87
N HIS A 59 9.88 -5.31 -3.55
CA HIS A 59 9.48 -4.89 -4.89
C HIS A 59 8.96 -3.45 -4.93
N PHE A 60 8.14 -3.05 -3.95
CA PHE A 60 7.63 -1.67 -3.87
C PHE A 60 8.75 -0.66 -3.65
N ILE A 61 9.73 -0.95 -2.79
CA ILE A 61 10.86 -0.04 -2.55
C ILE A 61 11.57 0.24 -3.87
N VAL A 62 11.89 -0.79 -4.65
CA VAL A 62 12.58 -0.63 -5.95
C VAL A 62 11.69 0.10 -6.95
N ALA A 63 10.43 -0.33 -7.08
CA ALA A 63 9.49 0.22 -8.06
C ALA A 63 9.20 1.71 -7.85
N LEU A 64 9.11 2.16 -6.59
CA LEU A 64 8.76 3.53 -6.20
C LEU A 64 9.98 4.45 -6.04
N SER A 65 11.19 3.91 -6.00
CA SER A 65 12.43 4.68 -5.81
C SER A 65 13.24 4.89 -7.10
N THR A 66 12.95 4.14 -8.17
CA THR A 66 13.76 4.15 -9.40
C THR A 66 12.99 4.63 -10.64
N GLY A 67 13.67 5.38 -11.50
CA GLY A 67 13.12 5.91 -12.75
C GLY A 67 12.48 7.32 -12.62
N PRO A 68 11.90 7.85 -13.71
CA PRO A 68 11.27 9.16 -13.73
C PRO A 68 10.13 9.28 -12.72
N ALA A 69 9.94 10.48 -12.14
CA ALA A 69 8.88 10.72 -11.16
C ALA A 69 7.47 10.36 -11.68
N GLU A 70 7.22 10.59 -12.97
CA GLU A 70 5.95 10.24 -13.62
C GLU A 70 5.71 8.73 -13.68
N ALA A 71 6.73 7.94 -14.04
CA ALA A 71 6.67 6.49 -14.05
C ALA A 71 6.45 5.93 -12.63
N ARG A 72 7.13 6.50 -11.63
CA ARG A 72 6.98 6.10 -10.22
C ARG A 72 5.58 6.43 -9.68
N MET A 73 4.99 7.57 -10.09
CA MET A 73 3.61 7.91 -9.78
C MET A 73 2.63 6.91 -10.42
N ALA A 74 2.83 6.55 -11.69
CA ALA A 74 1.98 5.56 -12.35
C ALA A 74 2.03 4.19 -11.65
N ARG A 75 3.23 3.72 -11.27
CA ARG A 75 3.41 2.49 -10.47
C ARG A 75 2.72 2.56 -9.12
N LEU A 76 2.79 3.70 -8.43
CA LEU A 76 2.09 3.90 -7.15
C LEU A 76 0.57 3.77 -7.33
N LEU A 77 -0.01 4.45 -8.33
CA LEU A 77 -1.45 4.39 -8.59
C LEU A 77 -1.91 2.98 -8.95
N ILE A 78 -1.16 2.27 -9.80
CA ILE A 78 -1.45 0.86 -10.12
C ILE A 78 -1.38 -0.01 -8.87
N THR A 79 -0.35 0.19 -8.04
CA THR A 79 -0.13 -0.58 -6.81
C THR A 79 -1.25 -0.36 -5.78
N LEU A 80 -1.69 0.90 -5.61
CA LEU A 80 -2.81 1.23 -4.74
C LEU A 80 -4.15 0.74 -5.31
N GLY A 81 -4.24 0.60 -6.63
CA GLY A 81 -5.38 0.05 -7.36
C GLY A 81 -5.39 -1.47 -7.51
N CYS A 82 -4.36 -2.18 -7.03
CA CYS A 82 -4.28 -3.63 -7.09
C CYS A 82 -5.39 -4.26 -6.22
N ASP A 83 -6.52 -4.53 -6.86
CA ASP A 83 -6.96 -5.88 -7.23
C ASP A 83 -8.33 -5.87 -7.95
N GLY A 84 -8.82 -4.71 -8.39
CA GLY A 84 -10.15 -4.60 -9.04
C GLY A 84 -11.33 -4.92 -8.10
N THR A 85 -11.04 -5.16 -6.81
CA THR A 85 -12.03 -5.46 -5.77
C THR A 85 -12.33 -4.26 -4.87
N LEU A 86 -11.50 -3.23 -4.92
CA LEU A 86 -11.70 -2.00 -4.15
C LEU A 86 -12.37 -0.98 -5.05
N SER A 87 -13.71 -1.00 -5.08
CA SER A 87 -14.55 0.02 -5.73
C SER A 87 -14.42 1.41 -5.08
N GLU A 88 -13.52 1.56 -4.10
CA GLU A 88 -13.28 2.77 -3.32
C GLU A 88 -11.77 2.87 -3.03
N THR A 89 -10.95 2.98 -4.07
CA THR A 89 -9.52 3.29 -3.89
C THR A 89 -9.36 4.74 -3.45
N LEU A 90 -9.37 4.96 -2.13
CA LEU A 90 -9.13 6.27 -1.56
C LEU A 90 -7.67 6.66 -1.82
N LEU A 91 -7.48 7.71 -2.61
CA LEU A 91 -6.15 8.20 -2.94
C LEU A 91 -5.44 8.79 -1.70
N PRO A 92 -4.16 8.47 -1.47
CA PRO A 92 -3.34 9.18 -0.49
C PRO A 92 -3.29 10.68 -0.79
N SER A 93 -3.04 11.47 0.25
CA SER A 93 -2.84 12.90 0.06
C SER A 93 -1.64 13.18 -0.86
N ARG A 94 -1.56 14.37 -1.44
CA ARG A 94 -0.39 14.75 -2.27
C ARG A 94 0.90 14.80 -1.45
N GLU A 95 0.79 15.08 -0.16
CA GLU A 95 1.91 15.03 0.78
C GLU A 95 2.39 13.59 0.98
N ASP A 96 1.47 12.65 1.25
CA ASP A 96 1.79 11.24 1.38
C ASP A 96 2.41 10.67 0.09
N MET A 97 1.85 11.04 -1.07
CA MET A 97 2.42 10.66 -2.36
C MET A 97 3.84 11.21 -2.56
N GLY A 98 4.09 12.46 -2.15
CA GLY A 98 5.41 13.07 -2.17
C GLY A 98 6.41 12.30 -1.29
N ALA A 99 6.00 11.99 -0.05
CA ALA A 99 6.79 11.22 0.89
C ALA A 99 7.10 9.80 0.39
N LEU A 100 6.10 9.10 -0.15
CA LEU A 100 6.25 7.73 -0.68
C LEU A 100 7.20 7.66 -1.89
N LEU A 101 7.19 8.70 -2.74
CA LEU A 101 7.98 8.73 -3.97
C LEU A 101 9.28 9.51 -3.84
N GLY A 102 9.58 10.11 -2.69
CA GLY A 102 10.74 10.99 -2.53
C GLY A 102 10.73 12.17 -3.50
N ILE A 103 9.56 12.78 -3.72
CA ILE A 103 9.37 13.98 -4.54
C ILE A 103 8.65 15.06 -3.72
N THR A 104 8.70 16.31 -4.15
CA THR A 104 7.98 17.37 -3.43
C THR A 104 6.47 17.26 -3.65
N THR A 105 5.68 17.74 -2.69
CA THR A 105 4.21 17.82 -2.79
C THR A 105 3.74 18.59 -4.03
N GLU A 106 4.47 19.63 -4.44
CA GLU A 106 4.19 20.37 -5.67
C GLU A 106 4.44 19.51 -6.92
N THR A 107 5.49 18.69 -6.92
CA THR A 107 5.82 17.78 -8.02
C THR A 107 4.74 16.69 -8.14
N ALA A 108 4.35 16.08 -7.01
CA ALA A 108 3.26 15.12 -6.97
C ALA A 108 1.94 15.73 -7.50
N SER A 109 1.64 16.97 -7.09
CA SER A 109 0.45 17.69 -7.54
C SER A 109 0.47 17.98 -9.05
N ARG A 110 1.64 18.38 -9.60
CA ARG A 110 1.83 18.64 -11.03
C ARG A 110 1.61 17.37 -11.87
N ILE A 111 2.18 16.24 -11.46
CA ILE A 111 2.03 14.96 -12.16
C ILE A 111 0.57 14.52 -12.14
N MET A 112 -0.10 14.58 -10.99
CA MET A 112 -1.51 14.20 -10.89
C MET A 112 -2.42 15.10 -11.73
N ALA A 113 -2.12 16.41 -11.82
CA ALA A 113 -2.84 17.31 -12.70
C ALA A 113 -2.63 16.99 -14.18
N GLU A 114 -1.42 16.55 -14.55
CA GLU A 114 -1.09 16.11 -15.91
C GLU A 114 -1.81 14.81 -16.27
N PHE A 115 -1.81 13.81 -15.38
CA PHE A 115 -2.56 12.56 -15.58
C PHE A 115 -4.04 12.83 -15.81
N ARG A 116 -4.63 13.76 -15.05
CA ARG A 116 -6.03 14.17 -15.25
C ARG A 116 -6.25 14.85 -16.61
N ARG A 117 -5.34 15.75 -17.03
CA ARG A 117 -5.41 16.41 -18.35
C ARG A 117 -5.32 15.39 -19.50
N ARG A 118 -4.51 14.36 -19.33
CA ARG A 118 -4.31 13.26 -20.30
C ARG A 118 -5.43 12.22 -20.26
N GLY A 119 -6.42 12.36 -19.37
CA GLY A 119 -7.51 11.40 -19.22
C GLY A 119 -7.10 10.06 -18.58
N LEU A 120 -5.91 9.97 -17.99
CA LEU A 120 -5.39 8.74 -17.38
C LEU A 120 -6.02 8.44 -16.03
N ILE A 121 -6.56 9.47 -15.37
CA ILE A 121 -7.27 9.36 -14.10
C ILE A 121 -8.52 10.22 -14.10
N HIS A 122 -9.57 9.71 -13.47
CA HIS A 122 -10.80 10.42 -13.15
C HIS A 122 -11.13 10.22 -11.67
N ILE A 123 -11.43 11.31 -10.97
CA ILE A 123 -11.87 11.25 -9.57
C ILE A 123 -13.38 11.39 -9.58
N GLU A 124 -14.08 10.32 -9.21
CA GLU A 124 -15.54 10.33 -9.13
C GLU A 124 -16.04 11.07 -7.88
N LYS A 125 -17.33 11.43 -7.90
CA LYS A 125 -18.03 12.02 -6.75
C LYS A 125 -18.17 10.95 -5.66
N GLY A 126 -17.18 10.86 -4.79
CA GLY A 126 -17.08 9.85 -3.74
C GLY A 126 -15.64 9.50 -3.35
N GLY A 127 -14.64 9.99 -4.10
CA GLY A 127 -13.23 9.72 -3.81
C GLY A 127 -12.70 8.43 -4.45
N CYS A 128 -13.54 7.70 -5.18
CA CYS A 128 -13.10 6.59 -6.04
C CYS A 128 -12.28 7.14 -7.22
N LEU A 129 -11.14 6.50 -7.47
CA LEU A 129 -10.30 6.77 -8.61
C LEU A 129 -10.63 5.76 -9.72
N ASP A 130 -11.18 6.26 -10.83
CA ASP A 130 -11.13 5.55 -12.09
C ASP A 130 -9.81 5.88 -12.80
N TYR A 131 -9.17 4.87 -13.41
CA TYR A 131 -7.90 5.06 -14.08
C TYR A 131 -7.75 4.17 -15.31
N ASP A 132 -7.10 4.72 -16.34
CA ASP A 132 -6.69 3.96 -17.51
C ASP A 132 -5.51 3.07 -17.15
N HIS A 133 -5.80 1.82 -16.81
CA HIS A 133 -4.78 0.83 -16.44
C HIS A 133 -3.72 0.66 -17.54
N ASN A 134 -4.11 0.67 -18.81
CA ASN A 134 -3.18 0.48 -19.92
C ASN A 134 -2.27 1.70 -20.09
N GLY A 135 -2.87 2.90 -20.07
CA GLY A 135 -2.13 4.15 -20.17
C GLY A 135 -1.14 4.35 -19.01
N LEU A 136 -1.54 4.02 -17.78
CA LEU A 136 -0.63 4.04 -16.62
C LEU A 136 0.44 2.96 -16.70
N THR A 137 0.11 1.76 -17.21
CA THR A 137 1.10 0.67 -17.35
C THR A 137 2.19 1.03 -18.35
N LEU A 138 1.85 1.70 -19.45
CA LEU A 138 2.84 2.21 -20.41
C LEU A 138 3.78 3.23 -19.75
N LEU A 139 3.24 4.17 -18.96
CA LEU A 139 4.07 5.13 -18.23
C LEU A 139 4.92 4.48 -17.14
N ALA A 140 4.42 3.41 -16.50
CA ALA A 140 5.13 2.69 -15.47
C ALA A 140 6.39 1.98 -15.99
N GLN A 141 6.49 1.72 -17.30
CA GLN A 141 7.66 1.07 -17.90
C GLN A 141 8.85 2.02 -18.09
N GLY A 142 8.61 3.34 -18.09
CA GLY A 142 9.64 4.37 -18.22
C GLY A 142 9.98 4.70 -19.66
#